data_AF-A0A524R2E3-F1
#
_entry.id   AF-A0A524R2E3-F1
#
_cell.length_a   1.000
_cell.length_b   1.000
_cell.length_c   1.000
_cell.angle_alpha   90.00
_cell.angle_beta   90.00
_cell.angle_gamma   90.00
#
_symmetry.space_group_name_H-M   'P 1'
#
loop_
_entity.id
_entity.type
_entity.pdbx_description
1 polymer ?
#
loop_
_entity_poly.entity_id
_entity_poly.type
_entity_poly.pdbx_seq_one_letter_code
_entity_poly.pdbx_strand_id
1 'polypeptide(L)'
;MKSARRRGRGQGRCDPARRDLASPSVPRSRSPIRRSPDVSGGQPVFAGTQIPLQALAEHLRSGGGIEEFETRWPGLSAVQVREAVVLALEELIDRERVSVGPPQRSLLPRLDGQGVVTNATELSADLIVGRKVLCPACRALVFQAWPEGWDSHAAHRCPGVHAIDSELRKTEFKRRFEHLFR
;
A
#
# COMPACT_ATOMS: atom_id res chain seq x y z
N MET A 1 -69.11 26.90 1.85
CA MET A 1 -67.94 27.50 1.17
C MET A 1 -67.08 28.15 2.25
N LYS A 2 -66.03 27.47 2.74
CA LYS A 2 -64.68 27.33 2.16
C LYS A 2 -63.92 28.65 2.05
N SER A 3 -62.81 28.68 2.81
CA SER A 3 -61.50 29.25 2.45
C SER A 3 -61.36 30.78 2.44
N ALA A 4 -60.21 31.35 2.76
CA ALA A 4 -58.93 30.79 3.19
C ALA A 4 -58.08 31.90 3.82
N ARG A 5 -57.10 31.42 4.57
CA ARG A 5 -56.25 32.12 5.51
C ARG A 5 -55.26 33.08 4.86
N ARG A 6 -54.95 34.10 5.66
CA ARG A 6 -53.81 35.02 5.56
C ARG A 6 -52.47 34.30 5.45
N ARG A 7 -51.60 35.01 4.72
CA ARG A 7 -50.15 34.85 4.54
C ARG A 7 -49.40 34.90 5.87
N GLY A 8 -48.23 34.26 5.93
CA GLY A 8 -47.25 34.50 6.98
C GLY A 8 -45.97 33.69 6.83
N ARG A 9 -44.97 34.29 6.16
CA ARG A 9 -43.57 33.85 6.16
C ARG A 9 -43.02 33.84 7.59
N GLY A 10 -42.33 32.78 7.99
CA GLY A 10 -41.39 32.76 9.12
C GLY A 10 -40.24 31.82 8.72
N GLN A 11 -39.15 32.37 8.18
CA GLN A 11 -37.91 32.62 8.92
C GLN A 11 -37.33 31.35 9.55
N GLY A 12 -36.45 30.71 8.78
CA GLY A 12 -35.59 29.63 9.24
C GLY A 12 -34.70 30.12 10.37
N ARG A 13 -34.87 29.48 11.53
CA ARG A 13 -33.89 29.52 12.61
C ARG A 13 -32.96 28.33 12.40
N CYS A 14 -31.69 28.63 12.23
CA CYS A 14 -30.62 27.65 12.31
C CYS A 14 -30.45 27.29 13.80
N ASP A 15 -30.81 26.06 14.18
CA ASP A 15 -30.54 25.52 15.51
C ASP A 15 -29.03 25.19 15.65
N PRO A 16 -28.29 25.81 16.59
CA PRO A 16 -26.91 25.45 16.89
C PRO A 16 -26.90 24.32 17.91
N ALA A 17 -27.34 23.14 17.50
CA ALA A 17 -27.27 21.92 18.31
C ALA A 17 -26.60 20.77 17.54
N ARG A 18 -25.48 21.06 16.86
CA ARG A 18 -24.48 20.04 16.57
C ARG A 18 -23.60 19.90 17.81
N ARG A 19 -24.10 19.15 18.81
CA ARG A 19 -23.23 18.60 19.84
C ARG A 19 -22.35 17.57 19.15
N ASP A 20 -21.05 17.76 19.31
CA ASP A 20 -19.99 16.88 18.92
C ASP A 20 -20.36 15.42 19.23
N LEU A 21 -20.69 14.67 18.18
CA LEU A 21 -20.53 13.23 18.20
C LEU A 21 -19.03 12.99 18.18
N ALA A 22 -18.42 13.06 19.36
CA ALA A 22 -17.12 12.48 19.60
C ALA A 22 -17.18 11.05 19.05
N SER A 23 -16.44 10.79 17.97
CA SER A 23 -16.20 9.44 17.48
C SER A 23 -15.89 8.56 18.69
N PRO A 24 -16.55 7.39 18.84
CA PRO A 24 -16.15 6.46 19.88
C PRO A 24 -14.69 6.13 19.62
N SER A 25 -13.82 6.60 20.52
CA SER A 25 -12.42 6.27 20.57
C SER A 25 -12.34 4.75 20.60
N VAL A 26 -11.96 4.14 19.48
CA VAL A 26 -11.69 2.70 19.42
C VAL A 26 -10.72 2.42 20.56
N PRO A 27 -11.08 1.60 21.57
CA PRO A 27 -10.15 1.26 22.63
C PRO A 27 -8.94 0.66 21.94
N ARG A 28 -7.74 1.22 22.21
CA ARG A 28 -6.49 0.69 21.65
C ARG A 28 -6.46 -0.80 21.97
N SER A 29 -6.69 -1.63 20.96
CA SER A 29 -6.83 -3.06 21.11
C SER A 29 -5.54 -3.59 21.70
N ARG A 30 -5.65 -4.09 22.94
CA ARG A 30 -4.54 -4.79 23.58
C ARG A 30 -4.28 -6.03 22.72
N SER A 31 -3.07 -6.15 22.18
CA SER A 31 -2.68 -7.25 21.29
C SER A 31 -3.26 -8.60 21.78
N PRO A 32 -3.89 -9.41 20.91
CA PRO A 32 -4.43 -10.71 21.29
C PRO A 32 -3.34 -11.70 21.73
N ILE A 33 -2.07 -11.38 21.47
CA ILE A 33 -0.89 -12.18 21.74
C ILE A 33 0.01 -11.44 22.74
N ARG A 34 0.41 -12.14 23.81
CA ARG A 34 1.39 -11.69 24.79
C ARG A 34 2.68 -12.51 24.68
N ARG A 35 3.81 -11.83 24.67
CA ARG A 35 5.15 -12.44 24.81
C ARG A 35 5.65 -12.19 26.22
N SER A 36 6.04 -13.23 26.94
CA SER A 36 6.61 -13.13 28.28
C SER A 36 7.63 -14.25 28.44
N PRO A 37 8.88 -13.97 28.80
CA PRO A 37 9.87 -15.03 29.05
C PRO A 37 9.40 -15.98 30.16
N ASP A 38 8.59 -15.48 31.09
CA ASP A 38 8.09 -16.23 32.25
C ASP A 38 6.85 -17.10 31.97
N VAL A 39 6.30 -17.07 30.75
CA VAL A 39 5.08 -17.85 30.41
C VAL A 39 5.39 -18.88 29.33
N SER A 40 5.02 -20.13 29.59
CA SER A 40 5.13 -21.26 28.64
C SER A 40 6.50 -21.37 27.96
N GLY A 41 7.58 -21.17 28.73
CA GLY A 41 8.96 -21.25 28.23
C GLY A 41 9.33 -20.15 27.21
N GLY A 42 8.69 -18.98 27.27
CA GLY A 42 8.91 -17.87 26.35
C GLY A 42 8.09 -17.94 25.07
N GLN A 43 7.22 -18.94 24.93
CA GLN A 43 6.34 -19.06 23.78
C GLN A 43 5.26 -17.97 23.74
N PRO A 44 4.84 -17.53 22.54
CA PRO A 44 3.72 -16.61 22.42
C PRO A 44 2.43 -17.28 22.91
N VAL A 45 1.74 -16.60 23.83
CA VAL A 45 0.46 -17.05 24.38
C VAL A 45 -0.66 -16.07 24.05
N PHE A 46 -1.89 -16.56 24.08
CA PHE A 46 -3.07 -15.68 24.02
C PHE A 46 -3.09 -14.76 25.25
N ALA A 47 -3.22 -13.46 25.04
CA ALA A 47 -3.30 -12.46 26.10
C ALA A 47 -4.36 -12.82 27.15
N GLY A 48 -4.00 -12.78 28.43
CA GLY A 48 -4.87 -13.18 29.52
C GLY A 48 -4.95 -14.69 29.78
N THR A 49 -4.20 -15.50 29.00
CA THR A 49 -4.14 -16.96 29.18
C THR A 49 -2.69 -17.45 29.21
N GLN A 50 -2.49 -18.73 29.54
CA GLN A 50 -1.21 -19.43 29.37
C GLN A 50 -1.21 -20.35 28.14
N ILE A 51 -2.24 -20.24 27.28
CA ILE A 51 -2.44 -21.12 26.14
C ILE A 51 -1.49 -20.69 25.01
N PRO A 52 -0.55 -21.57 24.58
CA PRO A 52 0.39 -21.24 23.51
C PRO A 52 -0.31 -21.15 22.16
N LEU A 53 0.17 -20.26 21.29
CA LEU A 53 -0.28 -20.21 19.89
C LEU A 53 0.00 -21.53 19.15
N GLN A 54 1.03 -22.27 19.57
CA GLN A 54 1.34 -23.59 19.02
C GLN A 54 0.20 -24.60 19.20
N ALA A 55 -0.60 -24.48 20.28
CA ALA A 55 -1.75 -25.35 20.50
C ALA A 55 -2.85 -25.11 19.45
N LEU A 56 -3.08 -23.85 19.06
CA LEU A 56 -3.99 -23.52 17.96
C LEU A 56 -3.47 -24.10 16.63
N ALA A 57 -2.17 -23.94 16.35
CA ALA A 57 -1.58 -24.46 15.11
C ALA A 57 -1.67 -26.00 15.02
N GLU A 58 -1.47 -26.72 16.13
CA GLU A 58 -1.68 -28.18 16.16
C GLU A 58 -3.14 -28.55 15.93
N HIS A 59 -4.07 -27.87 16.61
CA HIS A 59 -5.50 -28.13 16.46
C HIS A 59 -5.98 -27.94 15.01
N LEU A 60 -5.57 -26.84 14.37
CA LEU A 60 -5.88 -26.59 12.95
C LEU A 60 -5.23 -27.64 12.04
N ARG A 61 -4.00 -28.10 12.34
CA ARG A 61 -3.35 -29.18 11.57
C ARG A 61 -4.06 -30.52 11.68
N SER A 62 -4.66 -30.82 12.83
CA SER A 62 -5.49 -32.02 13.01
C SER A 62 -6.87 -31.93 12.33
N GLY A 63 -7.18 -30.81 11.65
CA GLY A 63 -8.46 -30.58 11.00
C GLY A 63 -9.55 -30.01 11.91
N GLY A 64 -9.20 -29.61 13.13
CA GLY A 64 -10.13 -29.01 14.07
C GLY A 64 -10.51 -27.58 13.68
N GLY A 65 -11.76 -27.21 13.94
CA GLY A 65 -12.28 -25.85 13.67
C GLY A 65 -11.89 -24.83 14.73
N ILE A 66 -12.02 -23.54 14.40
CA ILE A 66 -11.79 -22.45 15.37
C ILE A 66 -12.83 -22.49 16.49
N GLU A 67 -14.12 -22.71 16.18
CA GLU A 67 -15.17 -22.77 17.20
C GLU A 67 -14.99 -23.97 18.16
N GLU A 68 -14.46 -25.08 17.64
CA GLU A 68 -14.15 -26.27 18.44
C GLU A 68 -13.00 -26.00 19.42
N PHE A 69 -11.98 -25.25 18.97
CA PHE A 69 -10.86 -24.87 19.82
C PHE A 69 -11.31 -23.99 20.99
N GLU A 70 -12.21 -23.04 20.73
CA GLU A 70 -12.78 -22.14 21.74
C GLU A 70 -13.52 -22.90 22.84
N THR A 71 -14.29 -23.93 22.45
CA THR A 71 -15.07 -24.75 23.38
C THR A 71 -14.19 -25.47 24.41
N ARG A 72 -12.92 -25.71 24.07
CA ARG A 72 -11.93 -26.35 24.96
C ARG A 72 -11.38 -25.41 26.04
N TRP A 73 -11.56 -24.09 25.89
CA TRP A 73 -10.94 -23.08 26.73
C TRP A 73 -11.92 -21.95 27.10
N PRO A 74 -12.60 -22.04 28.27
CA PRO A 74 -13.64 -21.07 28.65
C PRO A 74 -13.14 -19.62 28.85
N GLY A 75 -11.82 -19.41 28.97
CA GLY A 75 -11.21 -18.08 29.08
C GLY A 75 -10.73 -17.48 27.75
N LEU A 76 -10.89 -18.20 26.63
CA LEU A 76 -10.40 -17.78 25.33
C LEU A 76 -11.55 -17.29 24.46
N SER A 77 -11.52 -16.00 24.08
CA SER A 77 -12.60 -15.43 23.27
C SER A 77 -12.43 -15.78 21.78
N ALA A 78 -13.56 -16.00 21.12
CA ALA A 78 -13.62 -16.27 19.69
C ALA A 78 -12.99 -15.17 18.83
N VAL A 79 -13.20 -13.92 19.24
CA VAL A 79 -12.60 -12.74 18.61
C VAL A 79 -11.08 -12.81 18.70
N GLN A 80 -10.55 -13.14 19.87
CA GLN A 80 -9.11 -13.20 20.09
C GLN A 80 -8.41 -14.30 19.26
N VAL A 81 -9.05 -15.46 19.11
CA VAL A 81 -8.52 -16.54 18.24
C VAL A 81 -8.49 -16.07 16.78
N ARG A 82 -9.60 -15.51 16.30
CA ARG A 82 -9.67 -14.97 14.93
C ARG A 82 -8.67 -13.85 14.69
N GLU A 83 -8.52 -12.91 15.62
CA GLU A 83 -7.54 -11.82 15.51
C GLU A 83 -6.11 -12.38 15.44
N ALA A 84 -5.76 -13.39 16.23
CA ALA A 84 -4.45 -14.01 16.15
C ALA A 84 -4.18 -14.66 14.78
N VAL A 85 -5.20 -15.31 14.19
CA VAL A 85 -5.11 -15.89 12.84
C VAL A 85 -4.95 -14.81 11.78
N VAL A 86 -5.76 -13.74 11.84
CA VAL A 86 -5.68 -12.61 10.91
C VAL A 86 -4.30 -11.97 10.96
N LEU A 87 -3.78 -11.66 12.17
CA LEU A 87 -2.44 -11.10 12.33
C LEU A 87 -1.35 -12.00 11.74
N ALA A 88 -1.45 -13.32 11.92
CA ALA A 88 -0.50 -14.26 11.35
C ALA A 88 -0.57 -14.30 9.80
N LEU A 89 -1.77 -14.21 9.24
CA LEU A 89 -1.96 -14.14 7.78
C LEU A 89 -1.47 -12.81 7.21
N GLU A 90 -1.75 -11.69 7.84
CA GLU A 90 -1.27 -10.37 7.43
C GLU A 90 0.26 -10.32 7.40
N GLU A 91 0.92 -10.80 8.45
CA GLU A 91 2.39 -10.89 8.50
C GLU A 91 2.95 -11.79 7.39
N LEU A 92 2.29 -12.93 7.12
CA LEU A 92 2.68 -13.82 6.03
C LEU A 92 2.48 -13.14 4.66
N ILE A 93 1.33 -12.49 4.45
CA ILE A 93 1.03 -11.76 3.22
C ILE A 93 2.08 -10.68 3.00
N ASP A 94 2.39 -9.87 4.01
CA ASP A 94 3.35 -8.78 3.89
C ASP A 94 4.78 -9.28 3.65
N ARG A 95 5.19 -10.39 4.29
CA ARG A 95 6.50 -11.00 4.05
C ARG A 95 6.63 -11.57 2.64
N GLU A 96 5.61 -12.28 2.17
CA GLU A 96 5.62 -12.92 0.84
C GLU A 96 5.19 -11.95 -0.27
N ARG A 97 4.78 -10.73 0.07
CA ARG A 97 4.37 -9.70 -0.89
C ARG A 97 5.55 -9.34 -1.77
N VAL A 98 5.57 -9.90 -2.98
CA VAL A 98 6.46 -9.45 -4.04
C VAL A 98 6.05 -8.04 -4.43
N SER A 99 7.02 -7.13 -4.47
CA SER A 99 6.82 -5.80 -5.06
C SER A 99 6.49 -5.98 -6.54
N VAL A 100 5.20 -5.92 -6.87
CA VAL A 100 4.78 -5.79 -8.25
C VAL A 100 5.14 -4.36 -8.67
N GLY A 101 6.24 -4.22 -9.40
CA GLY A 101 6.55 -2.97 -10.10
C GLY A 101 5.34 -2.53 -10.94
N PRO A 102 5.22 -1.25 -11.32
CA PRO A 102 4.10 -0.80 -12.14
C PRO A 102 3.97 -1.73 -13.36
N PRO A 103 2.75 -2.12 -13.74
CA PRO A 103 2.53 -3.13 -14.77
C PRO A 103 3.29 -2.71 -16.02
N GLN A 104 4.33 -3.46 -16.38
CA GLN A 104 5.04 -3.24 -17.62
C GLN A 104 4.01 -3.40 -18.75
N ARG A 105 3.77 -2.34 -19.54
CA ARG A 105 2.90 -2.42 -20.72
C ARG A 105 3.51 -3.31 -21.80
N SER A 106 4.79 -3.71 -21.65
CA SER A 106 5.49 -4.66 -22.50
C SER A 106 6.52 -5.47 -21.69
N LEU A 107 6.51 -6.80 -21.82
CA LEU A 107 7.45 -7.70 -21.13
C LEU A 107 8.87 -7.66 -21.71
N LEU A 108 9.07 -7.07 -22.90
CA LEU A 108 10.33 -7.09 -23.62
C LEU A 108 10.73 -5.71 -24.16
N PRO A 109 12.02 -5.36 -24.12
CA PRO A 109 12.52 -4.17 -24.80
C PRO A 109 12.34 -4.24 -26.32
N ARG A 110 11.64 -3.25 -26.90
CA ARG A 110 11.58 -3.03 -28.34
C ARG A 110 12.85 -2.31 -28.78
N LEU A 111 13.69 -3.03 -29.51
CA LEU A 111 14.94 -2.51 -30.04
C LEU A 111 14.77 -2.03 -31.48
N ASP A 112 15.42 -0.93 -31.84
CA ASP A 112 15.58 -0.54 -33.25
C ASP A 112 16.74 -1.31 -33.91
N GLY A 113 17.02 -1.00 -35.18
CA GLY A 113 18.14 -1.60 -35.93
C GLY A 113 19.53 -1.29 -35.37
N GLN A 114 19.65 -0.38 -34.41
CA GLN A 114 20.89 0.00 -33.72
C GLN A 114 20.97 -0.55 -32.29
N GLY A 115 19.98 -1.35 -31.87
CA GLY A 115 19.91 -1.94 -30.53
C GLY A 115 19.43 -0.96 -29.44
N VAL A 116 18.78 0.15 -29.81
CA VAL A 116 18.28 1.16 -28.88
C VAL A 116 16.89 0.79 -28.38
N VAL A 117 16.67 0.84 -27.07
CA VAL A 117 15.36 0.64 -26.45
C VAL A 117 14.44 1.83 -26.76
N THR A 118 13.33 1.56 -27.46
CA THR A 118 12.39 2.59 -27.94
C THR A 118 11.10 2.69 -27.11
N ASN A 119 10.83 1.69 -26.27
CA ASN A 119 9.65 1.59 -25.40
C ASN A 119 10.01 1.73 -23.91
N ALA A 120 11.04 2.51 -23.57
CA ALA A 120 11.53 2.65 -22.19
C ALA A 120 10.43 3.00 -21.18
N THR A 121 9.43 3.81 -21.57
CA THR A 121 8.29 4.17 -20.72
C THR A 121 7.41 2.98 -20.30
N GLU A 122 7.49 1.86 -21.03
CA GLU A 122 6.69 0.65 -20.80
C GLU A 122 7.43 -0.44 -20.02
N LEU A 123 8.72 -0.24 -19.69
CA LEU A 123 9.61 -1.23 -19.07
C LEU A 123 9.96 -0.88 -17.62
N SER A 124 10.48 -1.83 -16.84
CA SER A 124 11.14 -1.55 -15.55
C SER A 124 12.61 -1.15 -15.75
N ALA A 125 13.20 -0.52 -14.72
CA ALA A 125 14.60 -0.15 -14.71
C ALA A 125 15.54 -1.33 -15.03
N ASP A 126 15.28 -2.51 -14.45
CA ASP A 126 16.11 -3.71 -14.62
C ASP A 126 16.32 -4.10 -16.09
N LEU A 127 15.33 -3.82 -16.96
CA LEU A 127 15.38 -4.18 -18.38
C LEU A 127 16.12 -3.17 -19.25
N ILE A 128 16.44 -1.99 -18.70
CA ILE A 128 17.05 -0.88 -19.46
C ILE A 128 18.38 -0.39 -18.90
N VAL A 129 18.72 -0.69 -17.65
CA VAL A 129 20.01 -0.34 -17.04
C VAL A 129 21.18 -0.86 -17.89
N GLY A 130 22.15 0.00 -18.18
CA GLY A 130 23.32 -0.29 -19.00
C GLY A 130 23.05 -0.40 -20.51
N ARG A 131 21.81 -0.21 -20.96
CA ARG A 131 21.44 -0.29 -22.39
C ARG A 131 21.37 1.08 -23.03
N LYS A 132 21.41 1.09 -24.37
CA LYS A 132 21.10 2.29 -25.15
C LYS A 132 19.61 2.56 -25.07
N VAL A 133 19.22 3.74 -24.58
CA VAL A 133 17.82 4.07 -24.33
C VAL A 133 17.46 5.37 -25.02
N LEU A 134 16.39 5.36 -25.80
CA LEU A 134 15.82 6.58 -26.35
C LEU A 134 15.11 7.35 -25.24
N CYS A 135 15.32 8.67 -25.18
CA CYS A 135 14.78 9.51 -24.13
C CYS A 135 13.25 9.32 -23.99
N PRO A 136 12.76 8.93 -22.81
CA PRO A 136 11.35 8.61 -22.62
C PRO A 136 10.44 9.85 -22.70
N ALA A 137 10.99 11.06 -22.55
CA ALA A 137 10.25 12.31 -22.65
C ALA A 137 10.17 12.86 -24.08
N CYS A 138 11.31 12.99 -24.75
CA CYS A 138 11.37 13.67 -26.05
C CYS A 138 11.51 12.73 -27.25
N ARG A 139 11.89 11.47 -27.03
CA ARG A 139 12.17 10.47 -28.07
C ARG A 139 13.19 10.92 -29.13
N ALA A 140 14.02 11.93 -28.82
CA ALA A 140 14.94 12.56 -29.78
C ALA A 140 16.42 12.31 -29.44
N LEU A 141 16.75 12.12 -28.16
CA LEU A 141 18.12 11.82 -27.72
C LEU A 141 18.26 10.33 -27.36
N VAL A 142 19.34 9.70 -27.80
CA VAL A 142 19.73 8.35 -27.38
C VAL A 142 20.80 8.45 -26.29
N PHE A 143 20.50 7.89 -25.12
CA PHE A 143 21.48 7.67 -24.06
C PHE A 143 22.28 6.40 -24.37
N GLN A 144 23.61 6.45 -24.26
CA GLN A 144 24.45 5.29 -24.56
C GLN A 144 24.35 4.19 -23.48
N ALA A 145 24.19 4.60 -22.22
CA ALA A 145 23.94 3.73 -21.09
C ALA A 145 22.93 4.42 -20.18
N TRP A 146 21.82 3.75 -19.86
CA TRP A 146 20.89 4.24 -18.85
C TRP A 146 21.34 3.82 -17.44
N PRO A 147 21.24 4.67 -16.40
CA PRO A 147 20.67 6.03 -16.37
C PRO A 147 21.75 7.11 -16.45
N GLU A 148 22.70 7.07 -17.37
CA GLU A 148 23.74 8.12 -17.48
C GLU A 148 23.30 9.26 -18.41
N GLY A 149 23.57 10.51 -18.00
CA GLY A 149 23.36 11.70 -18.83
C GLY A 149 21.91 12.19 -18.97
N TRP A 150 20.94 11.52 -18.35
CA TRP A 150 19.53 11.95 -18.35
C TRP A 150 19.35 13.31 -17.66
N ASP A 151 20.12 13.58 -16.61
CA ASP A 151 20.03 14.76 -15.75
C ASP A 151 20.44 16.03 -16.50
N SER A 152 21.54 15.99 -17.26
CA SER A 152 22.00 17.07 -18.13
C SER A 152 21.03 17.33 -19.27
N HIS A 153 20.50 16.25 -19.88
CA HIS A 153 19.50 16.38 -20.93
C HIS A 153 18.19 16.98 -20.40
N ALA A 154 17.65 16.46 -19.30
CA ALA A 154 16.41 16.95 -18.69
C ALA A 154 16.55 18.43 -18.30
N ALA A 155 17.66 18.80 -17.65
CA ALA A 155 17.93 20.14 -17.16
C ALA A 155 17.96 21.21 -18.26
N HIS A 156 18.49 20.89 -19.45
CA HIS A 156 18.85 21.94 -20.41
C HIS A 156 18.31 21.73 -21.84
N ARG A 157 18.06 20.48 -22.25
CA ARG A 157 17.92 20.13 -23.68
C ARG A 157 16.68 19.31 -24.02
N CYS A 158 15.92 18.85 -23.02
CA CYS A 158 14.77 17.99 -23.25
C CYS A 158 13.50 18.79 -23.63
N PRO A 159 13.00 18.73 -24.88
CA PRO A 159 11.76 19.41 -25.25
C PRO A 159 10.50 18.76 -24.64
N GLY A 160 10.61 17.53 -24.10
CA GLY A 160 9.50 16.83 -23.46
C GLY A 160 9.25 17.19 -21.98
N VAL A 161 10.01 18.15 -21.44
CA VAL A 161 9.92 18.66 -20.06
C VAL A 161 9.68 20.15 -20.13
N HIS A 162 8.70 20.66 -19.39
CA HIS A 162 8.19 22.03 -19.58
C HIS A 162 8.45 22.95 -18.40
N ALA A 163 8.99 22.43 -17.29
CA ALA A 163 9.42 23.27 -16.19
C ALA A 163 10.46 24.33 -16.62
N ILE A 164 10.44 25.44 -15.88
CA ILE A 164 11.17 26.67 -16.20
C ILE A 164 12.63 26.54 -15.75
N ASP A 165 12.85 26.06 -14.53
CA ASP A 165 14.17 25.94 -13.92
C ASP A 165 14.80 24.56 -14.15
N SER A 166 16.13 24.50 -14.28
CA SER A 166 16.88 23.26 -14.49
C SER A 166 16.58 22.17 -13.45
N GLU A 167 16.49 22.53 -12.17
CA GLU A 167 16.19 21.59 -11.08
C GLU A 167 14.73 21.13 -11.09
N LEU A 168 13.79 22.03 -11.42
CA LEU A 168 12.39 21.67 -11.59
C LEU A 168 12.21 20.75 -12.81
N ARG A 169 12.99 20.94 -13.87
CA ARG A 169 13.01 20.08 -15.06
C ARG A 169 13.50 18.68 -14.74
N LYS A 170 14.58 18.55 -13.97
CA LYS A 170 15.07 17.24 -13.46
C LYS A 170 14.02 16.57 -12.58
N THR A 171 13.39 17.34 -11.69
CA THR A 171 12.37 16.84 -10.77
C THR A 171 11.11 16.38 -11.51
N GLU A 172 10.63 17.15 -12.49
CA GLU A 172 9.52 16.77 -13.36
C GLU A 172 9.81 15.47 -14.12
N PHE A 173 11.02 15.37 -14.69
CA PHE A 173 11.46 14.17 -15.40
C PHE A 173 11.50 12.96 -14.45
N LYS A 174 12.14 13.09 -13.28
CA LYS A 174 12.26 12.01 -12.30
C LYS A 174 10.91 11.58 -11.75
N ARG A 175 10.00 12.52 -11.49
CA ARG A 175 8.63 12.22 -11.05
C ARG A 175 7.84 11.46 -12.11
N ARG A 176 8.02 11.81 -13.38
CA ARG A 176 7.27 11.21 -14.50
C ARG A 176 7.77 9.81 -14.88
N PHE A 177 9.06 9.54 -14.66
CA PHE A 177 9.71 8.28 -15.01
C PHE A 177 10.33 7.58 -13.80
N GLU A 178 9.74 7.75 -12.62
CA GLU A 178 10.26 7.23 -11.35
C GLU A 178 10.57 5.73 -11.41
N HIS A 179 9.74 4.96 -12.12
CA HIS A 179 9.88 3.52 -12.29
C HIS A 179 11.10 3.08 -13.11
N LEU A 180 11.76 4.00 -13.81
CA LEU A 180 13.00 3.75 -14.56
C LEU A 180 14.27 3.97 -13.72
N PHE A 181 14.12 4.42 -12.48
CA PHE A 181 15.21 4.71 -11.55
C PHE A 181 15.19 3.84 -10.29
N ARG A 182 14.26 2.88 -10.20
CA ARG A 182 14.03 2.05 -9.03
C ARG A 182 14.73 0.71 -9.12
#